data_AF-A0A5N7Z9F9-F1
#
_entry.id   AF-A0A5N7Z9F9-F1
#
_cell.length_a   1.000
_cell.length_b   1.000
_cell.length_c   1.000
_cell.angle_alpha   90.00
_cell.angle_beta   90.00
_cell.angle_gamma   90.00
#
_symmetry.space_group_name_H-M   'P 1'
#
loop_
_entity.id
_entity.type
_entity.pdbx_description
1 polymer ?
#
loop_
_entity_poly.entity_id
_entity_poly.type
_entity_poly.pdbx_seq_one_letter_code
_entity_poly.pdbx_strand_id
1 'polypeptide(L)'
;GSREYERLARASALIPGLNLTDAAHASASWGVFQVMGFNAIPIGYDSMDSFVGKMYLNEREHLTAFGCFLKTNNLIGALQNKDWATFAYRYNGEGYKVNQYDVKLARAYQKYTT
;
A
#
# COMPACT_ATOMS: atom_id res chain seq x y z
N GLY A 1 -9.53 -9.94 4.54
CA GLY A 1 -10.57 -11.02 4.47
C GLY A 1 -11.94 -10.40 4.30
N SER A 2 -13.00 -11.19 4.09
CA SER A 2 -14.37 -10.69 3.85
C SER A 2 -14.86 -9.65 4.88
N ARG A 3 -14.47 -9.82 6.14
CA ARG A 3 -14.77 -8.87 7.24
C ARG A 3 -14.23 -7.45 7.03
N GLU A 4 -13.15 -7.26 6.28
CA GLU A 4 -12.63 -5.92 5.97
C GLU A 4 -13.53 -5.19 4.98
N TYR A 5 -14.15 -5.90 4.03
CA TYR A 5 -15.14 -5.32 3.11
C TYR A 5 -16.41 -4.91 3.85
N GLU A 6 -16.83 -5.66 4.86
CA GLU A 6 -17.95 -5.27 5.72
C GLU A 6 -17.64 -4.00 6.53
N ARG A 7 -16.42 -3.89 7.09
CA ARG A 7 -15.98 -2.68 7.79
C ARG A 7 -15.94 -1.48 6.85
N LEU A 8 -15.46 -1.67 5.62
CA LEU A 8 -15.42 -0.64 4.60
C LEU A 8 -16.84 -0.16 4.23
N ALA A 9 -17.77 -1.09 3.98
CA ALA A 9 -19.16 -0.75 3.67
C ALA A 9 -19.84 0.02 4.81
N ARG A 10 -19.58 -0.36 6.07
CA ARG A 10 -20.06 0.38 7.25
C ARG A 10 -19.46 1.78 7.33
N ALA A 11 -18.18 1.93 7.03
CA ALA A 11 -17.50 3.23 7.04
C ALA A 11 -18.09 4.19 5.98
N SER A 12 -18.38 3.69 4.78
CA SER A 12 -19.00 4.50 3.70
C SER A 12 -20.40 5.02 4.06
N ALA A 13 -21.09 4.36 5.00
CA ALA A 13 -22.44 4.70 5.44
C ALA A 13 -22.51 5.25 6.90
N LEU A 14 -21.36 5.64 7.46
CA LEU A 14 -21.25 5.98 8.89
C LEU A 14 -22.13 7.17 9.32
N ILE A 15 -22.29 8.17 8.44
CA ILE A 15 -23.10 9.37 8.70
C ILE A 15 -24.30 9.37 7.73
N PRO A 16 -25.54 9.29 8.23
CA PRO A 16 -26.72 9.34 7.38
C PRO A 16 -26.77 10.63 6.56
N GLY A 17 -26.92 10.50 5.24
CA GLY A 17 -27.01 11.64 4.31
C GLY A 17 -25.67 12.17 3.79
N LEU A 18 -24.53 11.62 4.22
CA LEU A 18 -23.20 11.98 3.70
C LEU A 18 -22.56 10.80 2.96
N ASN A 19 -22.10 11.02 1.73
CA ASN A 19 -21.33 10.00 1.01
C ASN A 19 -19.88 10.01 1.49
N LEU A 20 -19.50 9.02 2.31
CA LEU A 20 -18.15 8.86 2.86
C LEU A 20 -17.32 7.81 2.11
N THR A 21 -17.74 7.40 0.91
CA THR A 21 -17.09 6.33 0.14
C THR A 21 -15.61 6.63 -0.11
N ASP A 22 -15.27 7.83 -0.56
CA ASP A 22 -13.88 8.21 -0.80
C ASP A 22 -13.05 8.24 0.49
N ALA A 23 -13.63 8.72 1.59
CA ALA A 23 -12.97 8.73 2.89
C ALA A 23 -12.72 7.32 3.42
N ALA A 24 -13.71 6.42 3.27
CA ALA A 24 -13.60 5.01 3.63
C ALA A 24 -12.50 4.33 2.81
N HIS A 25 -12.50 4.51 1.48
CA HIS A 25 -11.47 3.98 0.59
C HIS A 25 -10.09 4.55 0.88
N ALA A 26 -9.98 5.85 1.18
CA ALA A 26 -8.74 6.51 1.55
C ALA A 26 -8.13 5.94 2.84
N SER A 27 -8.99 5.52 3.78
CA SER A 27 -8.60 4.96 5.08
C SER A 27 -8.21 3.48 5.04
N ALA A 28 -8.40 2.80 3.92
CA ALA A 28 -8.08 1.38 3.74
C ALA A 28 -6.78 1.16 2.96
N SER A 29 -6.09 0.06 3.25
CA SER A 29 -4.99 -0.44 2.43
C SER A 29 -5.50 -1.41 1.36
N TRP A 30 -4.90 -1.37 0.18
CA TRP A 30 -5.37 -2.12 -0.98
C TRP A 30 -4.29 -3.03 -1.58
N GLY A 31 -4.74 -4.16 -2.11
CA GLY A 31 -3.91 -5.15 -2.80
C GLY A 31 -2.90 -5.88 -1.90
N VAL A 32 -2.11 -6.77 -2.51
CA VAL A 32 -1.13 -7.60 -1.78
C VAL A 32 0.01 -6.79 -1.16
N PHE A 33 0.31 -5.61 -1.71
CA PHE A 33 1.33 -4.70 -1.18
C PHE A 33 0.80 -3.73 -0.12
N GLN A 34 -0.51 -3.72 0.14
CA GLN A 34 -1.14 -2.90 1.19
C GLN A 34 -0.88 -1.40 1.04
N VAL A 35 -1.02 -0.86 -0.17
CA VAL A 35 -0.90 0.59 -0.42
C VAL A 35 -2.13 1.30 0.15
N MET A 36 -1.93 2.30 1.02
CA MET A 36 -3.03 3.07 1.62
C MET A 36 -3.74 3.94 0.57
N GLY A 37 -5.07 3.92 0.58
CA GLY A 37 -5.92 4.59 -0.42
C GLY A 37 -5.73 6.09 -0.48
N PHE A 38 -5.37 6.76 0.62
CA PHE A 38 -5.05 8.20 0.60
C PHE A 38 -3.87 8.56 -0.33
N ASN A 39 -3.07 7.57 -0.75
CA ASN A 39 -2.01 7.76 -1.73
C ASN A 39 -2.50 7.74 -3.18
N ALA A 40 -3.77 7.40 -3.46
CA ALA A 40 -4.28 7.25 -4.83
C ALA A 40 -3.94 8.44 -5.75
N ILE A 41 -4.31 9.66 -5.34
CA ILE A 41 -4.00 10.86 -6.12
C ILE A 41 -2.48 11.16 -6.13
N PRO A 42 -1.78 11.17 -4.97
CA PRO A 42 -0.32 11.37 -4.94
C PRO A 42 0.50 10.45 -5.86
N ILE A 43 0.07 9.19 -6.05
CA ILE A 43 0.79 8.21 -6.88
C ILE A 43 0.32 8.19 -8.33
N GLY A 44 -0.56 9.13 -8.73
CA GLY A 44 -0.91 9.42 -10.12
C GLY A 44 -2.22 8.83 -10.64
N TYR A 45 -3.15 8.43 -9.76
CA TYR A 45 -4.51 8.07 -10.19
C TYR A 45 -5.40 9.31 -10.25
N ASP A 46 -6.31 9.37 -11.23
CA ASP A 46 -7.20 10.52 -11.43
C ASP A 46 -8.30 10.65 -10.35
N SER A 47 -8.69 9.52 -9.74
CA SER A 47 -9.71 9.46 -8.71
C SER A 47 -9.54 8.25 -7.80
N MET A 48 -10.22 8.28 -6.65
CA MET A 48 -10.28 7.13 -5.75
C MET A 48 -10.93 5.92 -6.42
N ASP A 49 -12.01 6.12 -7.18
CA ASP A 49 -12.68 5.05 -7.92
C ASP A 49 -11.77 4.41 -8.97
N SER A 50 -10.94 5.21 -9.67
CA SER A 50 -9.95 4.69 -10.62
C SER A 50 -8.94 3.79 -9.91
N PHE A 51 -8.41 4.23 -8.77
CA PHE A 51 -7.48 3.44 -7.96
C PHE A 51 -8.13 2.14 -7.46
N VAL A 52 -9.28 2.23 -6.80
CA VAL A 52 -10.01 1.07 -6.25
C VAL A 52 -10.40 0.09 -7.35
N GLY A 53 -10.89 0.59 -8.48
CA GLY A 53 -11.22 -0.21 -9.66
C GLY A 53 -10.03 -1.04 -10.13
N LYS A 54 -8.82 -0.43 -10.19
CA LYS A 54 -7.59 -1.16 -10.52
C LYS A 54 -7.21 -2.20 -9.47
N MET A 55 -7.42 -1.91 -8.19
CA MET A 55 -7.14 -2.86 -7.10
C MET A 55 -8.05 -4.09 -7.12
N TYR A 56 -9.23 -4.03 -7.75
CA TYR A 56 -10.10 -5.19 -7.95
C TYR A 56 -9.71 -6.09 -9.13
N LEU A 57 -8.85 -5.64 -10.05
CA LEU A 57 -8.59 -6.37 -11.30
C LEU A 57 -7.67 -7.58 -11.10
N ASN A 58 -6.44 -7.36 -10.61
CA ASN A 58 -5.43 -8.41 -10.44
C ASN A 58 -4.17 -7.90 -9.73
N GLU A 59 -3.28 -8.82 -9.36
CA GLU A 59 -2.01 -8.53 -8.68
C GLU A 59 -1.03 -7.69 -9.51
N ARG A 60 -1.14 -7.69 -10.84
CA ARG A 60 -0.32 -6.81 -11.69
C ARG A 60 -0.64 -5.34 -11.43
N GLU A 61 -1.92 -5.01 -11.28
CA GLU A 61 -2.32 -3.64 -10.93
C GLU A 61 -1.89 -3.27 -9.50
N HIS A 62 -1.89 -4.24 -8.57
CA HIS A 62 -1.33 -4.01 -7.22
C HIS A 62 0.16 -3.68 -7.28
N LEU A 63 0.91 -4.41 -8.11
CA LEU A 63 2.34 -4.17 -8.33
C LEU A 63 2.59 -2.82 -8.99
N THR A 64 1.76 -2.41 -9.95
CA THR A 64 1.81 -1.07 -10.56
C THR A 64 1.63 0.02 -9.49
N ALA A 65 0.59 -0.06 -8.66
CA ALA A 65 0.37 0.91 -7.59
C ALA A 65 1.53 0.97 -6.59
N PHE A 66 2.08 -0.19 -6.21
CA PHE A 66 3.26 -0.26 -5.37
C PHE A 66 4.47 0.41 -6.04
N GLY A 67 4.73 0.14 -7.32
CA GLY A 67 5.80 0.79 -8.08
C GLY A 67 5.64 2.31 -8.14
N CYS A 68 4.43 2.81 -8.41
CA CYS A 68 4.14 4.25 -8.39
C CYS A 68 4.35 4.86 -7.00
N PHE A 69 3.94 4.16 -5.94
CA PHE A 69 4.20 4.57 -4.56
C PHE A 69 5.69 4.68 -4.26
N LEU A 70 6.49 3.66 -4.64
CA LEU A 70 7.93 3.66 -4.45
C LEU A 70 8.62 4.80 -5.20
N LYS A 71 8.20 5.06 -6.44
CA LYS A 71 8.72 6.15 -7.27
C LYS A 71 8.42 7.50 -6.63
N THR A 72 7.15 7.74 -6.30
CA THR A 72 6.68 9.01 -5.71
C THR A 72 7.38 9.31 -4.39
N ASN A 73 7.62 8.28 -3.58
CA ASN A 73 8.26 8.44 -2.28
C ASN A 73 9.79 8.33 -2.32
N ASN A 74 10.44 8.23 -3.49
CA ASN A 74 11.89 8.07 -3.64
C ASN A 74 12.46 6.86 -2.87
N LEU A 75 11.78 5.71 -2.94
CA LEU A 75 12.18 4.46 -2.27
C LEU A 75 12.91 3.47 -3.18
N ILE A 76 12.85 3.69 -4.50
CA ILE A 76 13.49 2.82 -5.49
C ILE A 76 15.01 2.71 -5.23
N GLY A 77 15.67 3.83 -4.94
CA GLY A 77 17.11 3.84 -4.66
C GLY A 77 17.49 3.00 -3.44
N ALA A 78 16.67 3.00 -2.38
CA ALA A 78 16.92 2.18 -1.21
C ALA A 78 16.88 0.67 -1.55
N LEU A 79 15.92 0.23 -2.38
CA LEU A 79 15.87 -1.16 -2.85
C LEU A 79 17.06 -1.52 -3.75
N GLN A 80 17.38 -0.66 -4.73
CA GLN A 80 18.50 -0.89 -5.65
C GLN A 80 19.84 -1.01 -4.91
N ASN A 81 20.03 -0.17 -3.90
CA ASN A 81 21.23 -0.16 -3.06
C ASN A 81 21.19 -1.20 -1.94
N LYS A 82 20.13 -2.01 -1.84
CA LYS A 82 19.94 -3.02 -0.79
C LYS A 82 19.97 -2.42 0.63
N ASP A 83 19.56 -1.17 0.76
CA ASP A 83 19.40 -0.48 2.04
C ASP A 83 18.05 -0.88 2.67
N TRP A 84 18.02 -2.09 3.21
CA TRP A 84 16.83 -2.72 3.76
C TRP A 84 16.28 -1.97 4.98
N ALA A 85 17.15 -1.36 5.78
CA ALA A 85 16.75 -0.61 6.97
C ALA A 85 16.02 0.68 6.57
N THR A 86 16.59 1.47 5.67
CA THR A 86 15.94 2.69 5.17
C THR A 86 14.64 2.36 4.46
N PHE A 87 14.64 1.33 3.60
CA PHE A 87 13.41 0.91 2.92
C PHE A 87 12.33 0.48 3.92
N ALA A 88 12.68 -0.41 4.86
CA ALA A 88 11.73 -0.93 5.83
C ALA A 88 11.17 0.16 6.74
N TYR A 89 12.00 1.10 7.21
CA TYR A 89 11.56 2.24 8.00
C TYR A 89 10.59 3.12 7.23
N ARG A 90 10.92 3.51 5.99
CA ARG A 90 10.07 4.42 5.22
C ARG A 90 8.78 3.78 4.70
N TYR A 91 8.78 2.46 4.49
CA TYR A 91 7.60 1.74 4.03
C TYR A 91 6.68 1.29 5.17
N ASN A 92 7.25 0.77 6.27
CA ASN A 92 6.49 0.15 7.37
C ASN A 92 6.41 1.04 8.62
N GLY A 93 7.09 2.18 8.63
CA GLY A 93 7.13 3.13 9.75
C GLY A 93 8.19 2.81 10.81
N GLU A 94 8.22 3.64 11.86
CA GLU A 94 9.20 3.57 12.96
C GLU A 94 9.25 2.22 13.67
N GLY A 95 8.10 1.52 13.72
CA GLY A 95 7.98 0.19 14.33
C GLY A 95 8.58 -0.96 13.51
N TYR A 96 9.23 -0.69 12.37
CA TYR A 96 9.64 -1.75 11.43
C TYR A 96 10.56 -2.81 12.06
N LYS A 97 11.40 -2.41 13.04
CA LYS A 97 12.34 -3.30 13.73
C LYS A 97 11.64 -4.34 14.59
N VAL A 98 10.48 -4.01 15.17
CA VAL A 98 9.69 -4.95 16.00
C VAL A 98 9.28 -6.16 15.16
N ASN A 99 8.90 -5.92 13.91
CA ASN A 99 8.51 -6.95 12.96
C ASN A 99 9.68 -7.49 12.12
N GLN A 100 10.90 -7.01 12.37
CA GLN A 100 12.15 -7.40 11.69
C GLN A 100 12.05 -7.30 10.15
N TYR A 101 11.38 -6.27 9.63
CA TYR A 101 11.13 -6.15 8.19
C TYR A 101 12.43 -6.04 7.38
N ASP A 102 13.40 -5.29 7.88
CA ASP A 102 14.75 -5.18 7.29
C ASP A 102 15.47 -6.52 7.19
N VAL A 103 15.48 -7.29 8.29
CA VAL A 103 16.11 -8.61 8.34
C VAL A 103 15.41 -9.59 7.40
N LYS A 104 14.08 -9.56 7.34
CA LYS A 104 13.28 -10.42 6.45
C LYS A 104 13.56 -10.10 4.97
N LEU A 105 13.62 -8.82 4.61
CA LEU A 105 13.98 -8.37 3.25
C LEU A 105 15.38 -8.83 2.86
N ALA A 106 16.37 -8.63 3.74
CA ALA A 106 17.75 -9.05 3.51
C ALA A 106 17.88 -10.57 3.27
N ARG A 107 17.24 -11.37 4.13
CA ARG A 107 17.22 -12.84 4.02
C ARG A 107 16.52 -13.30 2.74
N ALA A 108 15.39 -12.70 2.39
CA ALA A 108 14.69 -13.01 1.15
C ALA A 108 15.56 -12.71 -0.08
N TYR A 109 16.20 -11.54 -0.11
CA TYR A 109 17.10 -11.19 -1.21
C TYR A 109 18.23 -12.20 -1.39
N GLN A 110 18.89 -12.60 -0.29
CA GLN A 110 19.93 -13.64 -0.33
C GLN A 110 19.39 -14.95 -0.88
N LYS A 111 18.24 -15.42 -0.37
CA LYS A 111 17.62 -16.68 -0.81
C LYS A 111 17.35 -16.75 -2.32
N TYR A 112 16.96 -15.65 -2.95
CA TYR A 112 16.60 -15.61 -4.37
C TYR A 112 17.74 -15.16 -5.30
N THR A 113 18.88 -14.74 -4.75
CA THR A 113 20.09 -14.40 -5.51
C THR A 113 21.08 -15.57 -5.56
N THR A 114 20.84 -16.61 -4.75
CA THR A 114 21.61 -17.86 -4.76
C THR A 114 20.86 -18.91 -5.57
#